data_AF-A0A3M7CDM2-F1
#
_entry.id   AF-A0A3M7CDM2-F1
#
_cell.length_a   1.000
_cell.length_b   1.000
_cell.length_c   1.000
_cell.angle_alpha   90.00
_cell.angle_beta   90.00
_cell.angle_gamma   90.00
#
_symmetry.space_group_name_H-M   'P 1'
#
loop_
_entity.id
_entity.type
_entity.pdbx_description
1 polymer ?
#
loop_
_entity_poly.entity_id
_entity_poly.type
_entity_poly.pdbx_seq_one_letter_code
_entity_poly.pdbx_strand_id
1 'polypeptide(L)' 'MMARLIREEMGKCYYKEGVNHLEKCGHLRERYLQQLKHSKIKGYLFEQQNYVSEK' A
#
# COMPACT_ATOMS: atom_id res chain seq x y z
N MET A 1 5.93 -6.51 -4.57
CA MET A 1 5.60 -7.34 -3.38
C MET A 1 5.73 -6.61 -2.03
N MET A 2 6.33 -5.41 -1.95
CA MET A 2 6.51 -4.69 -0.67
C MET A 2 5.20 -4.33 0.06
N ALA A 3 4.17 -3.87 -0.64
CA ALA A 3 2.90 -3.53 0.00
C ALA A 3 2.20 -4.72 0.68
N ARG A 4 2.46 -5.96 0.25
CA ARG A 4 1.92 -7.17 0.88
C ARG A 4 2.53 -7.38 2.26
N LEU A 5 3.86 -7.27 2.36
CA LEU A 5 4.60 -7.42 3.62
C LEU A 5 4.16 -6.39 4.66
N ILE A 6 4.03 -5.13 4.26
CA ILE A 6 3.57 -4.05 5.15
C ILE A 6 2.14 -4.34 5.65
N ARG A 7 1.27 -4.86 4.79
CA ARG A 7 -0.10 -5.24 5.17
C ARG A 7 -0.12 -6.38 6.19
N GLU A 8 0.72 -7.39 6.01
CA GLU A 8 0.84 -8.52 6.95
C GLU A 8 1.36 -8.05 8.32
N GLU A 9 2.37 -7.18 8.33
CA GLU A 9 2.93 -6.61 9.56
C GLU A 9 1.95 -5.67 10.27
N MET A 10 1.22 -4.85 9.52
CA MET A 10 0.14 -4.01 10.05
C MET A 10 -0.96 -4.87 10.70
N GLY A 11 -1.32 -6.00 10.08
CA GLY A 11 -2.27 -6.97 10.66
C GLY A 11 -1.78 -7.54 12.00
N LYS A 12 -0.48 -7.86 12.11
CA LYS A 12 0.13 -8.28 13.38
C LYS A 12 0.09 -7.18 14.44
N CYS A 13 0.37 -5.92 14.06
CA CYS A 13 0.30 -4.78 14.97
C CYS A 13 -1.13 -4.56 15.48
N TYR A 14 -2.13 -4.62 14.61
CA TYR A 14 -3.54 -4.46 14.99
C TYR A 14 -3.99 -5.55 15.96
N TYR A 15 -3.55 -6.80 15.75
CA TYR A 15 -3.87 -7.90 16.66
C TYR A 15 -3.21 -7.74 18.03
N LYS A 16 -1.97 -7.25 18.09
CA LYS A 16 -1.23 -7.07 19.35
C LYS A 16 -1.72 -5.88 20.17
N GLU A 17 -1.95 -4.74 19.51
CA GLU A 17 -2.25 -3.47 20.18
C GLU A 17 -3.74 -3.28 20.49
N GLY A 18 -4.62 -4.05 19.84
CA GLY A 18 -6.07 -4.01 20.08
C GLY A 18 -6.61 -2.58 19.92
N VAL A 19 -7.30 -2.07 20.95
CA VAL A 19 -7.92 -0.73 20.94
C VAL A 19 -6.88 0.40 20.73
N ASN A 20 -5.61 0.17 21.07
CA ASN A 20 -4.54 1.17 20.95
C ASN A 20 -3.88 1.24 19.57
N HIS A 21 -4.39 0.48 18.58
CA HIS A 21 -3.78 0.41 17.25
C HIS A 21 -3.70 1.78 16.54
N LEU A 22 -4.55 2.75 16.91
CA LEU A 22 -4.57 4.09 16.31
C LEU A 22 -3.30 4.89 16.65
N GLU A 23 -2.79 4.78 17.87
CA GLU A 23 -1.58 5.47 18.30
C GLU A 23 -0.31 4.70 17.88
N LYS A 24 -0.31 3.38 18.08
CA LYS A 24 0.91 2.56 17.91
C LYS A 24 1.16 2.13 16.47
N CYS A 25 0.13 1.82 15.69
CA CYS A 25 0.28 1.27 14.34
C CYS A 25 0.17 2.32 13.21
N GLY A 26 0.09 3.61 13.54
CA GLY A 26 -0.08 4.70 12.56
C GLY A 26 1.01 4.76 11.49
N HIS A 27 2.27 4.55 11.87
CA HIS A 27 3.41 4.58 10.95
C HIS A 27 3.35 3.49 9.86
N LEU A 28 2.88 2.28 10.20
CA LEU A 28 2.68 1.18 9.24
C LEU A 28 1.56 1.52 8.25
N ARG A 29 0.48 2.13 8.76
CA ARG A 29 -0.65 2.59 7.94
C ARG A 29 -0.21 3.65 6.93
N GLU A 30 0.56 4.65 7.35
CA GLU A 30 1.06 5.70 6.45
C GLU A 30 1.96 5.12 5.34
N ARG A 31 2.90 4.24 5.70
CA ARG A 31 3.76 3.55 4.73
C ARG A 31 2.96 2.70 3.76
N TYR A 32 1.94 1.99 4.25
CA TYR A 32 1.04 1.20 3.41
C TYR A 32 0.30 2.09 2.39
N LEU A 33 -0.22 3.24 2.83
CA LEU A 33 -0.92 4.19 1.97
C LEU A 33 -0.01 4.83 0.91
N GLN A 34 1.24 5.14 1.25
CA GLN A 34 2.23 5.62 0.29
C GLN A 34 2.51 4.58 -0.81
N GLN A 35 2.68 3.32 -0.41
CA GLN A 35 2.95 2.23 -1.35
C GLN A 35 1.76 1.85 -2.23
N LEU A 36 0.53 2.06 -1.75
CA LEU A 36 -0.71 1.75 -2.47
C LEU A 36 -0.83 2.48 -3.82
N LYS A 37 -0.17 3.64 -4.00
CA LYS A 37 -0.16 4.38 -5.27
C LYS A 37 0.53 3.61 -6.40
N HIS A 38 1.59 2.90 -6.05
CA HIS A 38 2.47 2.21 -7.02
C HIS A 38 2.21 0.70 -7.08
N SER A 39 1.62 0.14 -6.02
CA SER A 39 1.48 -1.31 -5.88
C SER A 39 0.22 -1.89 -6.55
N LYS A 40 -0.65 -1.03 -7.09
CA LYS A 40 -1.85 -1.47 -7.81
C LYS A 40 -1.45 -2.01 -9.18
N ILE A 41 -2.03 -3.15 -9.56
CA ILE A 41 -1.88 -3.73 -10.89
C ILE A 41 -2.56 -2.79 -11.87
N LYS A 42 -1.77 -2.16 -12.74
CA LYS A 42 -2.25 -1.43 -13.91
C LYS A 42 -2.15 -2.41 -15.06
N GLY A 43 -3.28 -2.76 -15.67
CA GLY A 43 -3.30 -3.66 -16.82
C GLY A 43 -2.61 -3.02 -18.04
N TYR A 44 -2.22 -3.84 -19.01
CA TYR A 44 -1.43 -3.40 -20.17
C TYR A 44 -2.25 -2.60 -21.21
N LEU A 45 -3.58 -2.74 -21.23
CA LEU A 45 -4.46 -2.14 -22.24
C LEU A 45 -4.33 -0.61 -22.34
N PHE A 46 -4.16 0.06 -21.19
CA PHE A 46 -4.03 1.52 -21.16
C PHE A 46 -2.75 1.98 -21.87
N GLU A 47 -1.63 1.28 -21.65
CA GLU A 47 -0.33 1.60 -22.25
C GLU A 47 -0.30 1.29 -23.75
N GLN A 48 -1.06 0.29 -24.20
CA GLN A 48 -1.16 -0.08 -25.61
C GLN A 48 -2.04 0.88 -26.43
N GLN A 49 -3.14 1.37 -25.86
CA GLN A 49 -4.14 2.15 -26.59
C GLN A 49 -3.89 3.66 -26.57
N ASN A 50 -3.10 4.16 -25.61
CA ASN A 50 -2.89 5.59 -25.42
C ASN A 50 -1.43 5.96 -25.70
N TYR A 51 -1.21 6.96 -26.57
CA TYR A 51 0.10 7.60 -26.70
C TYR A 51 0.30 8.56 -25.54
N VAL A 52 1.07 8.12 -24.53
CA VAL A 52 1.49 8.98 -23.43
C VAL A 52 2.85 9.56 -23.83
N SER A 53 2.92 10.86 -24.15
CA SER A 53 4.20 11.53 -24.35
C SER A 53 4.95 11.56 -23.01
N GLU A 54 6.13 10.95 -22.93
CA GLU A 54 7.00 11.11 -21.76
C GLU A 54 7.35 12.60 -21.61
N LYS A 55 7.13 13.14 -20.40
CA LYS A 55 7.47 14.51 -20.01
C LYS A 55 8.81 14.55 -19.32
#